data_AF-A0A231HHJ4-F1
#
_entry.id   AF-A0A231HHJ4-F1
#
_cell.length_a   1.000
_cell.length_b   1.000
_cell.length_c   1.000
_cell.angle_alpha   90.00
_cell.angle_beta   90.00
_cell.angle_gamma   90.00
#
_symmetry.space_group_name_H-M   'P 1'
#
loop_
_entity.id
_entity.type
_entity.pdbx_description
1 polymer ?
#
loop_
_entity_poly.entity_id
_entity_poly.type
_entity_poly.pdbx_seq_one_letter_code
_entity_poly.pdbx_strand_id
1 'polypeptide(L)'
;MTTQTTDAAVQAIKFAVNADSGMEFLRAWLYGEFDICRNEWPQAPEACYIGADPLVASTIKDVPPELVAITQLLERPNLQAGTLDEITERLKKLIEQSFPNVEQAQEAISLATNRVIAQDTLRILRESRDMARQHRKELEQIARLKAEQSGVANA
;
A
#
# COMPACT_ATOMS: atom_id res chain seq x y z
N MET A 1 -9.10 28.04 -12.69
CA MET A 1 -9.95 26.91 -12.27
C MET A 1 -9.38 26.38 -10.96
N THR A 2 -10.11 26.51 -9.86
CA THR A 2 -9.64 26.09 -8.53
C THR A 2 -9.61 24.56 -8.48
N THR A 3 -8.41 23.98 -8.41
CA THR A 3 -8.22 22.57 -8.08
C THR A 3 -8.73 22.34 -6.67
N GLN A 4 -10.00 21.94 -6.54
CA GLN A 4 -10.56 21.50 -5.27
C GLN A 4 -9.89 20.17 -4.95
N THR A 5 -8.73 20.23 -4.29
CA THR A 5 -8.06 19.08 -3.71
C THR A 5 -9.05 18.47 -2.72
N THR A 6 -9.76 17.43 -3.14
CA THR A 6 -10.60 16.63 -2.24
C THR A 6 -9.68 15.95 -1.26
N ASP A 7 -9.46 16.62 -0.13
CA ASP A 7 -8.60 16.13 0.94
C ASP A 7 -9.19 14.82 1.48
N ALA A 8 -8.50 13.73 1.21
CA ALA A 8 -8.88 12.38 1.62
C ALA A 8 -9.06 12.29 3.14
N ALA A 9 -8.27 13.05 3.91
CA ALA A 9 -8.42 13.12 5.36
C ALA A 9 -9.77 13.76 5.76
N VAL A 10 -10.18 14.83 5.08
CA VAL A 10 -11.49 15.47 5.30
C VAL A 10 -12.63 14.51 4.95
N GLN A 11 -12.49 13.73 3.87
CA GLN A 11 -13.50 12.75 3.48
C GLN A 11 -13.58 11.58 4.47
N ALA A 12 -12.43 11.09 4.94
CA ALA A 12 -12.36 10.05 5.96
C ALA A 12 -13.00 10.49 7.28
N ILE A 13 -12.76 11.74 7.71
CA ILE A 13 -13.39 12.31 8.90
C ILE A 13 -14.91 12.44 8.70
N LYS A 14 -15.36 12.96 7.55
CA LYS A 14 -16.80 13.08 7.24
C LYS A 14 -17.51 11.73 7.23
N PHE A 15 -16.87 10.71 6.68
CA PHE A 15 -17.40 9.35 6.70
C PHE A 15 -17.53 8.84 8.13
N ALA A 16 -16.46 8.95 8.92
CA ALA A 16 -16.41 8.43 10.27
C ALA A 16 -17.40 9.09 11.23
N VAL A 17 -17.64 10.39 11.12
CA VAL A 17 -18.64 11.08 11.96
C VAL A 17 -20.05 10.50 11.78
N ASN A 18 -20.35 9.94 10.61
CA ASN A 18 -21.67 9.39 10.28
C ASN A 18 -21.74 7.86 10.38
N ALA A 19 -20.64 7.18 10.71
CA ALA A 19 -20.58 5.73 10.78
C ALA A 19 -20.59 5.24 12.23
N ASP A 20 -21.36 4.19 12.53
CA ASP A 20 -21.48 3.63 13.88
C ASP A 20 -20.13 3.16 14.46
N SER A 21 -19.22 2.68 13.60
CA SER A 21 -17.84 2.31 13.93
C SER A 21 -16.80 3.28 13.34
N GLY A 22 -17.15 4.55 13.18
CA GLY A 22 -16.31 5.55 12.51
C GLY A 22 -14.94 5.79 13.16
N MET A 23 -14.83 5.67 14.48
CA MET A 23 -13.53 5.79 15.16
C MET A 23 -12.60 4.61 14.88
N GLU A 24 -13.13 3.42 14.64
CA GLU A 24 -12.35 2.24 14.23
C GLU A 24 -11.89 2.39 12.79
N PHE A 25 -12.77 2.86 11.90
CA PHE A 25 -12.43 3.25 10.54
C PHE A 25 -11.29 4.28 10.53
N LEU A 26 -11.41 5.39 11.28
CA LEU A 26 -10.37 6.43 11.29
C LEU A 26 -9.04 5.93 11.82
N ARG A 27 -9.04 5.01 12.80
CA ARG A 27 -7.81 4.37 13.26
C ARG A 27 -7.18 3.54 12.15
N ALA A 28 -7.96 2.66 11.52
CA ALA A 28 -7.48 1.86 10.40
C ALA A 28 -6.95 2.76 9.26
N TRP A 29 -7.69 3.82 8.92
CA TRP A 29 -7.34 4.79 7.89
C TRP A 29 -6.05 5.56 8.22
N LEU A 30 -5.92 6.07 9.45
CA LEU A 30 -4.73 6.80 9.91
C LEU A 30 -3.46 5.94 9.86
N TYR A 31 -3.59 4.64 10.13
CA TYR A 31 -2.49 3.69 10.06
C TYR A 31 -2.25 3.11 8.66
N GLY A 32 -2.94 3.62 7.63
CA GLY A 32 -2.79 3.15 6.25
C GLY A 32 -3.32 1.72 6.03
N GLU A 33 -4.21 1.25 6.90
CA GLU A 33 -4.86 -0.06 6.80
C GLU A 33 -6.02 -0.01 5.78
N PHE A 34 -5.78 0.52 4.59
CA PHE A 34 -6.82 0.80 3.58
C PHE A 34 -7.53 -0.47 3.09
N ASP A 35 -6.87 -1.63 3.11
CA ASP A 35 -7.50 -2.91 2.75
C ASP A 35 -8.52 -3.34 3.83
N ILE A 36 -8.22 -3.12 5.10
CA ILE A 36 -9.17 -3.33 6.20
C ILE A 36 -10.31 -2.32 6.08
N CYS A 37 -9.98 -1.05 5.77
CA CYS A 37 -10.98 -0.01 5.54
C CYS A 37 -11.99 -0.42 4.46
N ARG A 38 -11.54 -0.95 3.31
CA ARG A 38 -12.40 -1.41 2.21
C ARG A 38 -13.21 -2.67 2.55
N ASN A 39 -12.64 -3.58 3.32
CA ASN A 39 -13.29 -4.84 3.67
C ASN A 39 -14.37 -4.67 4.75
N GLU A 40 -14.07 -3.88 5.78
CA GLU A 40 -14.97 -3.71 6.93
C GLU A 40 -15.94 -2.52 6.75
N TRP A 41 -15.54 -1.51 5.95
CA TRP A 41 -16.39 -0.36 5.60
C TRP A 41 -16.51 -0.19 4.08
N PRO A 42 -17.15 -1.15 3.37
CA PRO A 42 -17.31 -1.07 1.91
C PRO A 42 -18.15 0.13 1.46
N GLN A 43 -18.94 0.73 2.36
CA GLN A 43 -19.72 1.94 2.13
C GLN A 43 -18.88 3.24 2.19
N ALA A 44 -17.62 3.17 2.62
CA ALA A 44 -16.74 4.33 2.68
C ALA A 44 -16.47 4.87 1.26
N PRO A 45 -16.68 6.18 1.00
CA PRO A 45 -16.45 6.75 -0.32
C PRO A 45 -15.02 6.57 -0.82
N GLU A 46 -14.85 6.35 -2.12
CA GLU A 46 -13.53 6.22 -2.75
C GLU A 46 -12.64 7.45 -2.51
N ALA A 47 -13.26 8.63 -2.39
CA ALA A 47 -12.61 9.89 -2.03
C ALA A 47 -11.89 9.88 -0.67
N CYS A 48 -12.18 8.92 0.22
CA CYS A 48 -11.39 8.72 1.44
C CYS A 48 -9.99 8.19 1.14
N TYR A 49 -9.75 7.59 -0.03
CA TYR A 49 -8.48 6.91 -0.34
C TYR A 49 -7.65 7.65 -1.38
N ILE A 50 -8.26 8.49 -2.21
CA ILE A 50 -7.59 9.19 -3.31
C ILE A 50 -6.51 10.13 -2.77
N GLY A 51 -5.24 9.83 -3.05
CA GLY A 51 -4.09 10.61 -2.56
C GLY A 51 -3.66 10.32 -1.12
N ALA A 52 -4.39 9.47 -0.38
CA ALA A 52 -3.97 8.94 0.91
C ALA A 52 -3.43 7.51 0.81
N ASP A 53 -4.06 6.68 -0.04
CA ASP A 53 -3.55 5.35 -0.36
C ASP A 53 -2.60 5.44 -1.57
N PRO A 54 -1.30 5.14 -1.42
CA PRO A 54 -0.36 5.13 -2.54
C PRO A 54 -0.71 4.13 -3.65
N LEU A 55 -1.51 3.10 -3.35
CA LEU A 55 -2.04 2.15 -4.33
C LEU A 55 -3.20 2.74 -5.12
N VAL A 56 -4.00 3.60 -4.48
CA VAL A 56 -4.90 4.53 -5.14
C VAL A 56 -4.07 5.74 -5.55
N ALA A 57 -3.08 5.47 -6.42
CA ALA A 57 -2.50 6.50 -7.25
C ALA A 57 -3.65 7.36 -7.72
N SER A 58 -3.60 8.66 -7.38
CA SER A 58 -4.55 9.73 -7.69
C SER A 58 -5.52 9.30 -8.78
N THR A 59 -6.82 9.42 -8.60
CA THR A 59 -7.83 9.18 -9.63
C THR A 59 -7.38 9.70 -10.99
N ILE A 60 -6.73 8.84 -11.75
CA ILE A 60 -6.55 8.98 -13.17
C ILE A 60 -7.16 7.68 -13.65
N LYS A 61 -8.38 7.79 -14.14
CA LYS A 61 -9.00 6.80 -15.03
C LYS A 61 -8.15 6.54 -16.29
N ASP A 62 -7.01 7.21 -16.41
CA ASP A 62 -6.03 7.20 -17.48
C ASP A 62 -4.61 7.01 -16.91
N VAL A 63 -4.36 6.02 -16.04
CA VAL A 63 -2.96 5.60 -15.81
C VAL A 63 -2.44 5.15 -17.18
N PRO A 64 -1.44 5.83 -17.77
CA PRO A 64 -1.02 5.51 -19.12
C PRO A 64 -0.53 4.06 -19.18
N PRO A 65 -0.94 3.25 -20.19
CA PRO A 65 -0.49 1.87 -20.33
C PRO A 65 1.03 1.71 -20.23
N GLU A 66 1.75 2.73 -20.67
CA GLU A 66 3.20 2.84 -20.63
C GLU A 66 3.73 2.89 -19.19
N LEU A 67 3.07 3.64 -18.30
CA LEU A 67 3.41 3.71 -16.88
C LEU A 67 3.16 2.37 -16.18
N VAL A 68 2.08 1.67 -16.55
CA VAL A 68 1.78 0.33 -16.04
C VAL A 68 2.87 -0.65 -16.45
N ALA A 69 3.27 -0.62 -17.72
CA ALA A 69 4.33 -1.49 -18.24
C ALA A 69 5.68 -1.23 -17.56
N ILE A 70 6.06 0.04 -17.32
CA ILE A 70 7.28 0.38 -16.57
C ILE A 70 7.17 -0.12 -15.13
N THR A 71 6.03 0.11 -14.46
CA THR A 71 5.80 -0.33 -13.08
C THR A 71 5.97 -1.84 -12.96
N GLN A 72 5.29 -2.61 -13.83
CA GLN A 72 5.40 -4.08 -13.86
C GLN A 72 6.85 -4.54 -14.09
N LEU A 73 7.58 -3.91 -15.02
CA LEU A 73 8.97 -4.26 -15.27
C LEU A 73 9.89 -3.99 -14.06
N LEU A 74 9.60 -2.94 -13.30
CA LEU A 74 10.33 -2.55 -12.09
C LEU A 74 9.90 -3.33 -10.84
N GLU A 75 8.81 -4.08 -10.87
CA GLU A 75 8.42 -4.93 -9.75
C GLU A 75 9.47 -6.02 -9.47
N ARG A 76 9.73 -6.28 -8.18
CA ARG A 76 10.74 -7.24 -7.71
C ARG A 76 10.73 -8.61 -8.39
N PRO A 77 9.58 -9.24 -8.70
CA PRO A 77 9.57 -10.55 -9.36
C PRO A 77 10.25 -10.50 -10.74
N ASN A 78 10.05 -9.41 -11.48
CA ASN A 78 10.67 -9.23 -12.80
C ASN A 78 12.15 -8.86 -12.70
N LEU A 79 12.53 -8.10 -11.66
CA LEU A 79 13.94 -7.82 -11.37
C LEU A 79 14.74 -9.07 -10.99
N GLN A 80 14.08 -10.07 -10.38
CA GLN A 80 14.71 -11.34 -10.02
C GLN A 80 14.75 -12.35 -11.17
N ALA A 81 13.91 -12.18 -12.20
CA ALA A 81 13.75 -13.13 -13.29
C ALA A 81 14.71 -12.92 -14.47
N GLY A 82 15.46 -11.81 -14.52
CA GLY A 82 16.38 -11.48 -15.61
C GLY A 82 17.68 -10.83 -15.14
N THR A 83 18.66 -10.71 -16.03
CA THR A 83 19.88 -9.95 -15.74
C THR A 83 19.61 -8.43 -15.79
N LEU A 84 20.44 -7.64 -15.12
CA LEU A 84 20.33 -6.17 -15.15
C LEU A 84 20.37 -5.62 -16.59
N ASP A 85 21.17 -6.23 -17.46
CA ASP A 85 21.30 -5.86 -18.87
C ASP A 85 20.00 -6.14 -19.65
N GLU A 86 19.38 -7.30 -19.43
CA GLU A 86 18.09 -7.65 -20.05
C GLU A 86 16.96 -6.71 -19.63
N ILE A 87 16.93 -6.35 -18.34
CA ILE A 87 15.94 -5.41 -17.79
C ILE A 87 16.16 -4.02 -18.38
N THR A 88 17.42 -3.58 -18.45
CA THR A 88 17.80 -2.29 -19.05
C THR A 88 17.39 -2.21 -20.50
N GLU A 89 17.62 -3.28 -21.27
CA GLU A 89 17.27 -3.32 -22.69
C GLU A 89 15.75 -3.32 -22.92
N ARG A 90 14.99 -4.03 -22.07
CA ARG A 90 13.52 -3.98 -22.09
C ARG A 90 12.99 -2.59 -21.75
N LEU A 91 13.60 -1.91 -20.78
CA LEU A 91 13.25 -0.54 -20.39
C LEU A 91 13.51 0.43 -21.53
N LYS A 92 14.70 0.37 -22.16
CA LYS A 92 15.04 1.21 -23.32
C LYS A 92 14.03 1.03 -24.46
N LYS A 93 13.76 -0.23 -24.83
CA LYS A 93 12.80 -0.54 -25.90
C LYS A 93 11.40 -0.02 -25.59
N LEU A 94 10.95 -0.19 -24.35
CA LEU A 94 9.66 0.32 -23.91
C LEU A 94 9.62 1.86 -24.01
N ILE A 95 10.68 2.53 -23.56
CA ILE A 95 10.78 3.99 -23.60
C ILE A 95 10.72 4.52 -25.05
N GLU A 96 11.51 3.94 -25.94
CA GLU A 96 11.57 4.34 -27.36
C GLU A 96 10.24 4.15 -28.10
N GLN A 97 9.47 3.12 -27.74
CA GLN A 97 8.20 2.81 -28.37
C GLN A 97 7.03 3.64 -27.85
N SER A 98 7.16 4.14 -26.64
CA SER A 98 6.02 4.62 -25.84
C SER A 98 6.05 6.12 -25.58
N PHE A 99 7.23 6.76 -25.63
CA PHE A 99 7.38 8.16 -25.28
C PHE A 99 7.98 8.96 -26.45
N PRO A 100 7.33 10.06 -26.87
CA PRO A 100 7.80 10.89 -27.97
C PRO A 100 9.03 11.73 -27.62
N ASN A 101 9.33 11.92 -26.33
CA ASN A 101 10.52 12.63 -25.86
C ASN A 101 11.04 12.11 -24.51
N VAL A 102 12.29 12.47 -24.21
CA VAL A 102 13.02 12.02 -23.01
C VAL A 102 12.43 12.57 -21.72
N GLU A 103 11.86 13.79 -21.74
CA GLU A 103 11.32 14.44 -20.54
C GLU A 103 10.07 13.69 -20.03
N GLN A 104 9.16 13.32 -20.91
CA GLN A 104 7.99 12.50 -20.58
C GLN A 104 8.38 11.09 -20.12
N ALA A 105 9.40 10.49 -20.74
CA ALA A 105 9.93 9.20 -20.30
C ALA A 105 10.51 9.29 -18.88
N GLN A 106 11.27 10.34 -18.57
CA GLN A 106 11.85 10.55 -17.24
C GLN A 106 10.78 10.74 -16.17
N GLU A 107 9.75 11.53 -16.44
CA GLU A 107 8.61 11.71 -15.53
C GLU A 107 7.90 10.38 -15.26
N ALA A 108 7.62 9.60 -16.30
CA ALA A 108 6.98 8.30 -16.17
C ALA A 108 7.83 7.30 -15.37
N ILE A 109 9.14 7.23 -15.63
CA ILE A 109 10.06 6.37 -14.88
C ILE A 109 10.14 6.80 -13.42
N SER A 110 10.21 8.10 -13.15
CA SER A 110 10.25 8.63 -11.77
C SER A 110 8.99 8.26 -11.01
N LEU A 111 7.82 8.45 -11.63
CA LEU A 111 6.53 8.11 -11.04
C LEU A 111 6.39 6.60 -10.79
N ALA A 112 6.78 5.76 -11.76
CA ALA A 112 6.77 4.32 -11.61
C ALA A 112 7.72 3.83 -10.51
N THR A 113 8.92 4.41 -10.42
CA THR A 113 9.91 4.09 -9.38
C THR A 113 9.38 4.44 -8.00
N ASN A 114 8.83 5.65 -7.82
CA ASN A 114 8.23 6.09 -6.56
C ASN A 114 7.07 5.17 -6.15
N ARG A 115 6.28 4.70 -7.12
CA ARG A 115 5.18 3.76 -6.88
C ARG A 115 5.69 2.41 -6.39
N VAL A 116 6.69 1.83 -7.05
CA VAL A 116 7.27 0.55 -6.64
C VAL A 116 7.89 0.65 -5.24
N ILE A 117 8.61 1.73 -4.95
CA ILE A 117 9.20 1.98 -3.62
C ILE A 117 8.10 2.09 -2.55
N ALA A 118 7.03 2.84 -2.83
CA ALA A 118 5.91 3.00 -1.89
C ALA A 118 5.22 1.66 -1.63
N GLN A 119 4.98 0.86 -2.68
CA GLN A 119 4.41 -0.48 -2.59
C GLN A 119 5.27 -1.42 -1.72
N ASP A 120 6.58 -1.46 -1.97
CA ASP A 120 7.51 -2.26 -1.18
C ASP A 120 7.57 -1.82 0.27
N THR A 121 7.59 -0.51 0.51
CA THR A 121 7.61 0.05 1.86
C THR A 121 6.36 -0.38 2.64
N LEU A 122 5.18 -0.25 2.02
CA LEU A 122 3.93 -0.71 2.62
C LEU A 122 3.92 -2.23 2.86
N ARG A 123 4.43 -3.01 1.91
CA ARG A 123 4.56 -4.47 2.05
C ARG A 123 5.41 -4.83 3.28
N ILE A 124 6.59 -4.23 3.42
CA ILE A 124 7.50 -4.46 4.55
C ILE A 124 6.83 -4.04 5.88
N LEU A 125 6.16 -2.90 5.91
CA LEU A 125 5.46 -2.42 7.12
C LEU A 125 4.33 -3.37 7.53
N ARG A 126 3.57 -3.91 6.56
CA ARG A 126 2.52 -4.90 6.81
C ARG A 126 3.11 -6.20 7.37
N GLU A 127 4.16 -6.73 6.73
CA GLU A 127 4.85 -7.94 7.19
C GLU A 127 5.41 -7.76 8.61
N SER A 128 6.05 -6.61 8.88
CA SER A 128 6.58 -6.27 10.21
C SER A 128 5.50 -6.23 11.28
N ARG A 129 4.35 -5.60 10.99
CA ARG A 129 3.20 -5.54 11.89
C ARG A 129 2.62 -6.93 12.15
N ASP A 130 2.46 -7.74 11.12
CA ASP A 130 1.87 -9.07 11.25
C ASP A 130 2.79 -9.99 12.07
N MET A 131 4.11 -9.89 11.89
CA MET A 131 5.09 -10.53 12.76
C MET A 131 4.95 -10.06 14.22
N ALA A 132 4.78 -8.76 14.46
CA ALA A 132 4.60 -8.23 15.82
C ALA A 132 3.31 -8.74 16.48
N ARG A 133 2.21 -8.86 15.72
CA ARG A 133 0.94 -9.46 16.19
C ARG A 133 1.13 -10.93 16.53
N GLN A 134 1.84 -11.69 15.71
CA GLN A 134 2.11 -13.10 15.95
C GLN A 134 2.97 -13.31 17.20
N HIS A 135 4.07 -12.56 17.32
CA HIS A 135 4.94 -12.64 18.49
C HIS A 135 4.20 -12.30 19.80
N ARG A 136 3.27 -11.34 19.77
CA ARG A 136 2.41 -11.04 20.93
C ARG A 136 1.55 -12.25 21.34
N LYS A 137 0.92 -12.93 20.37
CA LYS A 137 0.11 -14.13 20.64
C LYS A 137 0.95 -15.27 21.23
N GLU A 138 2.16 -15.47 20.72
CA GLU A 138 3.09 -16.48 21.24
C GLU A 138 3.50 -16.20 22.69
N LEU A 139 3.80 -14.93 23.03
CA LEU A 139 4.09 -14.54 24.40
C LEU A 139 2.91 -14.79 25.35
N GLU A 140 1.68 -14.50 24.92
CA GLU A 140 0.47 -14.79 25.69
C GLU A 140 0.27 -16.29 25.89
N GLN A 141 0.52 -17.12 24.88
CA GLN A 141 0.46 -18.57 24.98
C GLN A 141 1.50 -19.13 25.94
N ILE A 142 2.74 -18.64 25.86
CA ILE A 142 3.81 -19.03 26.79
C ILE A 142 3.46 -18.65 28.23
N ALA A 143 2.89 -17.45 28.45
CA ALA A 143 2.46 -17.01 29.76
C ALA A 143 1.35 -17.92 30.35
N ARG A 144 0.37 -18.33 29.52
CA ARG A 144 -0.68 -19.27 29.92
C ARG A 144 -0.11 -20.64 30.32
N LEU A 145 0.75 -21.21 29.48
CA LEU A 145 1.38 -22.51 29.76
C LEU A 145 2.23 -22.47 31.04
N LYS A 146 2.94 -21.37 31.31
CA LYS A 146 3.69 -21.19 32.56
C LYS A 146 2.77 -21.09 33.78
N ALA A 147 1.64 -20.40 33.67
CA ALA A 147 0.66 -20.29 34.76
C ALA A 147 0.04 -21.66 35.10
N GLU A 148 -0.31 -22.45 34.08
CA GLU A 148 -0.82 -23.81 34.25
C GLU A 148 0.20 -24.73 34.93
N GLN A 149 1.47 -24.69 34.50
CA GLN A 149 2.55 -25.49 35.12
C GLN A 149 2.84 -25.08 36.57
N SER A 150 2.75 -23.78 36.90
CA SER A 150 2.93 -23.30 38.26
C SER A 150 1.74 -23.63 39.18
N GLY A 151 0.53 -23.77 38.64
CA GLY A 151 -0.65 -24.22 39.39
C GLY A 151 -0.61 -25.70 39.74
N VAL A 152 -0.04 -26.54 38.87
CA VAL A 152 0.13 -27.99 39.10
C VAL A 152 1.26 -28.28 40.11
N ALA A 153 2.28 -27.43 40.23
CA ALA A 153 3.37 -27.60 41.18
C ALA A 153 3.02 -27.24 42.66
N ASN A 154 1.90 -26.56 42.88
CA ASN A 154 1.42 -26.11 44.20
C ASN A 154 0.18 -26.90 44.70
N ALA A 155 -0.22 -27.97 44.01
CA ALA A 155 -1.30 -28.89 44.38
C ALA A 155 -0.73 -30.25 44.76
#